data_AF-A0A135S7E1-F1
#
_entry.id   AF-A0A135S7E1-F1
#
_cell.length_a   1.000
_cell.length_b   1.000
_cell.length_c   1.000
_cell.angle_alpha   90.00
_cell.angle_beta   90.00
_cell.angle_gamma   90.00
#
_symmetry.space_group_name_H-M   'P 1'
#
loop_
_entity.id
_entity.type
_entity.pdbx_description
1 polymer ?
#
loop_
_entity_poly.entity_id
_entity_poly.type
_entity_poly.pdbx_seq_one_letter_code
_entity_poly.pdbx_strand_id
1 'polypeptide(L)'
;MGLPITTSASISVPEANSFGATVLQPQSDHNSNGRGGCPYLANAHNNGTPDTTHANITQQSTPAAPAPPLGILKKLENRTFTGRGFNTIFRPHSTTSPTVLHVTPVLKPPFIPDNILQLNITHESQVFAPGLGDVPNRGLMKQEDIELNGVPYTQTIHDITEPELKPPVIHFEPGLWMHVPATSIPKLKTSLARMASIPHGTTINAQCFSEPSFSVGAPFIPKVDIKPFPVGGGDRILFPSQNAKDPATFRLPQDLHKFTQAHTITQEMIDNPNVVLELANKGKNIIENTSYKITTKPEGTNLGGGTSNIGFLVGDGQQALELPSRANANATRMEAQYWISTVRTKIHLEPWKGPSEHQRCKHFSPLPLREGDEVPVFEVHFPIPQAKTVTVEYTQLQYTQNVTLDFANLSWPHVTVGTLIQTSPTVLHASILNQKE
;
A
#
# COMPACT_ATOMS: atom_id res chain seq x y z
N MET A 1 -22.86 12.30 27.83
CA MET A 1 -22.72 12.19 26.37
C MET A 1 -21.33 12.72 26.01
N GLY A 2 -20.38 11.81 25.77
CA GLY A 2 -19.02 12.18 25.39
C GLY A 2 -18.95 12.52 23.91
N LEU A 3 -18.33 13.65 23.58
CA LEU A 3 -18.01 14.02 22.21
C LEU A 3 -16.89 13.10 21.67
N PRO A 4 -16.91 12.76 20.37
CA PRO A 4 -15.89 11.91 19.76
C PRO A 4 -14.54 12.63 19.68
N ILE A 5 -13.47 11.92 20.03
CA ILE A 5 -12.09 12.33 19.77
C ILE A 5 -11.81 12.00 18.30
N THR A 6 -11.75 13.02 17.45
CA THR A 6 -11.36 12.85 16.04
C THR A 6 -9.84 12.77 15.92
N THR A 7 -9.29 11.64 15.50
CA THR A 7 -7.94 11.61 14.91
C THR A 7 -8.04 12.16 13.49
N SER A 8 -7.79 13.45 13.31
CA SER A 8 -7.67 14.05 11.97
C SER A 8 -6.31 13.70 11.36
N ALA A 9 -6.30 13.13 10.16
CA ALA A 9 -5.15 13.30 9.27
C ALA A 9 -5.16 14.77 8.83
N SER A 10 -4.17 15.56 9.27
CA SER A 10 -4.04 16.94 8.81
C SER A 10 -3.53 16.94 7.37
N ILE A 11 -4.43 17.05 6.40
CA ILE A 11 -4.09 17.64 5.11
C ILE A 11 -4.12 19.16 5.35
N SER A 12 -2.98 19.83 5.21
CA SER A 12 -2.92 21.29 5.24
C SER A 12 -3.67 21.84 4.04
N VAL A 13 -4.96 22.08 4.22
CA VAL A 13 -5.79 22.82 3.27
C VAL A 13 -5.42 24.30 3.40
N PRO A 14 -5.03 25.00 2.31
CA PRO A 14 -4.73 26.42 2.36
C PRO A 14 -5.87 27.21 3.00
N GLU A 15 -5.55 28.26 3.76
CA GLU A 15 -6.52 29.08 4.50
C GLU A 15 -7.68 29.59 3.60
N ALA A 16 -7.41 29.78 2.30
CA ALA A 16 -8.40 30.16 1.28
C ALA A 16 -9.50 29.11 1.01
N ASN A 17 -9.32 27.87 1.48
CA ASN A 17 -10.25 26.75 1.33
C ASN A 17 -10.84 26.31 2.69
N SER A 18 -10.70 27.14 3.73
CA SER A 18 -11.41 26.92 4.99
C SER A 18 -12.91 27.14 4.78
N PHE A 19 -13.71 26.11 5.07
CA PHE A 19 -15.17 26.23 5.05
C PHE A 19 -15.58 27.21 6.16
N GLY A 20 -16.20 28.33 5.79
CA GLY A 20 -16.83 29.23 6.75
C GLY A 20 -17.93 28.52 7.55
N ALA A 21 -18.33 29.12 8.68
CA ALA A 21 -19.41 28.60 9.53
C ALA A 21 -20.65 28.27 8.67
N THR A 22 -21.01 26.99 8.60
CA THR A 22 -22.21 26.54 7.91
C THR A 22 -23.38 26.48 8.90
N VAL A 23 -24.60 26.42 8.36
CA VAL A 23 -25.89 26.33 9.09
C VAL A 23 -26.04 25.12 10.02
N LEU A 24 -25.00 24.28 10.14
CA LEU A 24 -24.98 23.03 10.90
C LEU A 24 -24.11 23.08 12.16
N GLN A 25 -23.53 24.23 12.51
CA GLN A 25 -22.94 24.39 13.84
C GLN A 25 -24.05 24.67 14.86
N PRO A 26 -24.10 23.94 16.00
CA PRO A 26 -24.90 24.40 17.13
C PRO A 26 -24.40 25.80 17.50
N GLN A 27 -25.31 26.78 17.58
CA GLN A 27 -24.95 28.12 18.05
C GLN A 27 -24.35 27.99 19.45
N SER A 28 -23.05 28.20 19.57
CA SER A 28 -22.46 28.53 20.86
C SER A 28 -22.93 29.92 21.23
N ASP A 29 -23.60 30.06 22.37
CA ASP A 29 -24.11 31.32 22.88
C ASP A 29 -23.03 32.41 22.83
N HIS A 30 -23.23 33.37 21.94
CA HIS A 30 -22.44 34.58 21.85
C HIS A 30 -22.76 35.44 23.06
N ASN A 31 -21.83 35.52 24.01
CA ASN A 31 -21.64 36.74 24.79
C ASN A 31 -20.15 37.07 24.89
N SER A 32 -19.66 37.72 23.85
CA SER A 32 -18.35 38.33 23.78
C SER A 32 -18.33 39.64 24.58
N ASN A 33 -17.44 39.75 25.56
CA ASN A 33 -16.77 41.01 25.85
C ASN A 33 -15.26 40.75 25.89
N GLY A 34 -14.56 41.39 24.95
CA GLY A 34 -13.19 41.04 24.56
C GLY A 34 -12.11 41.37 25.58
N ARG A 35 -11.01 40.62 25.49
CA ARG A 35 -9.62 41.07 25.36
C ARG A 35 -8.73 39.81 25.31
N GLY A 36 -7.56 39.95 24.68
CA GLY A 36 -6.74 38.82 24.25
C GLY A 36 -6.23 37.92 25.37
N GLY A 37 -5.75 36.74 24.96
CA GLY A 37 -4.94 35.85 25.77
C GLY A 37 -5.45 34.42 25.75
N CYS A 38 -4.75 33.55 25.01
CA CYS A 38 -4.54 32.20 25.54
C CYS A 38 -3.84 32.37 26.89
N PRO A 39 -4.35 31.73 27.95
CA PRO A 39 -3.64 30.55 28.39
C PRO A 39 -4.58 29.43 28.81
N TYR A 40 -4.19 28.22 28.39
CA TYR A 40 -4.63 26.97 28.98
C TYR A 40 -4.10 26.95 30.43
N LEU A 41 -4.95 27.26 31.40
CA LEU A 41 -4.69 27.02 32.81
C LEU A 41 -5.64 25.92 33.27
N ALA A 42 -5.04 24.79 33.63
CA ALA A 42 -5.69 23.75 34.39
C ALA A 42 -6.21 24.35 35.70
N ASN A 43 -7.52 24.23 35.94
CA ASN A 43 -8.08 24.36 37.26
C ASN A 43 -9.02 23.20 37.54
N ALA A 44 -8.61 22.40 38.51
CA ALA A 44 -9.55 21.66 39.35
C ALA A 44 -10.51 22.65 40.00
N HIS A 45 -11.80 22.32 40.05
CA HIS A 45 -12.59 22.46 41.28
C HIS A 45 -13.99 21.85 41.13
N ASN A 46 -14.29 20.96 42.06
CA ASN A 46 -15.63 20.73 42.59
C ASN A 46 -16.33 22.07 42.86
N ASN A 47 -17.59 22.17 42.47
CA ASN A 47 -18.67 22.61 43.35
C ASN A 47 -20.02 22.43 42.64
N GLY A 48 -20.77 21.43 43.07
CA GLY A 48 -22.22 21.45 42.95
C GLY A 48 -22.82 22.34 44.03
N THR A 49 -23.94 22.96 43.71
CA THR A 49 -24.97 23.32 44.70
C THR A 49 -26.20 22.45 44.43
N PRO A 50 -26.93 22.06 45.49
CA PRO A 50 -27.69 20.82 45.52
C PRO A 50 -29.12 21.04 45.03
N ASP A 51 -29.57 20.21 44.09
CA ASP A 51 -31.00 19.99 43.93
C ASP A 51 -31.35 18.60 44.44
N THR A 52 -31.93 18.60 45.64
CA THR A 52 -32.49 17.45 46.31
C THR A 52 -33.74 17.03 45.55
N THR A 53 -33.70 15.90 44.84
CA THR A 53 -34.80 14.91 44.72
C THR A 53 -34.69 14.02 43.47
N HIS A 54 -33.62 13.26 43.25
CA HIS A 54 -33.76 12.00 42.50
C HIS A 54 -32.81 10.94 43.05
N ALA A 55 -33.40 9.81 43.43
CA ALA A 55 -32.77 8.68 44.08
C ALA A 55 -31.58 8.11 43.29
N ASN A 56 -30.62 7.58 44.04
CA ASN A 56 -29.48 6.78 43.60
C ASN A 56 -29.80 5.88 42.40
N ILE A 57 -29.36 6.29 41.21
CA ILE A 57 -28.98 5.35 40.16
C ILE A 57 -27.47 5.45 40.07
N THR A 58 -26.80 4.51 40.72
CA THR A 58 -25.39 4.21 40.46
C THR A 58 -25.31 3.80 38.99
N GLN A 59 -24.99 4.75 38.09
CA GLN A 59 -24.53 4.40 36.75
C GLN A 59 -23.20 3.68 36.93
N GLN A 60 -23.26 2.36 37.05
CA GLN A 60 -22.16 1.51 36.67
C GLN A 60 -21.84 1.86 35.22
N SER A 61 -20.74 2.58 35.02
CA SER A 61 -20.12 2.71 33.72
C SER A 61 -19.72 1.31 33.27
N THR A 62 -20.52 0.70 32.40
CA THR A 62 -20.13 -0.51 31.68
C THR A 62 -18.82 -0.19 30.96
N PRO A 63 -17.76 -1.02 31.09
CA PRO A 63 -16.56 -0.84 30.28
C PRO A 63 -16.97 -0.76 28.81
N ALA A 64 -16.45 0.22 28.07
CA ALA A 64 -16.64 0.28 26.63
C ALA A 64 -16.21 -1.07 26.02
N ALA A 65 -17.04 -1.61 25.12
CA ALA A 65 -16.70 -2.84 24.43
C ALA A 65 -15.34 -2.68 23.72
N PRO A 66 -14.46 -3.69 23.76
CA PRO A 66 -13.18 -3.61 23.07
C PRO A 66 -13.39 -3.51 21.56
N ALA A 67 -12.58 -2.67 20.91
CA ALA A 67 -12.69 -2.45 19.48
C ALA A 67 -12.51 -3.74 18.67
N PRO A 68 -13.17 -3.87 17.48
CA PRO A 68 -12.97 -5.01 16.61
C PRO A 68 -11.48 -5.21 16.30
N PRO A 69 -10.98 -6.45 16.24
CA PRO A 69 -9.58 -6.70 15.99
C PRO A 69 -9.19 -6.26 14.57
N LEU A 70 -7.96 -5.75 14.40
CA LEU A 70 -7.37 -5.48 13.07
C LEU A 70 -6.95 -6.76 12.33
N GLY A 71 -6.93 -7.91 13.00
CA GLY A 71 -6.42 -9.16 12.44
C GLY A 71 -4.99 -8.98 11.92
N ILE A 72 -4.73 -9.44 10.69
CA ILE A 72 -3.42 -9.32 10.05
C ILE A 72 -2.99 -7.87 9.80
N LEU A 73 -3.93 -6.92 9.69
CA LEU A 73 -3.63 -5.50 9.47
C LEU A 73 -2.91 -4.87 10.66
N LYS A 74 -2.95 -5.50 11.84
CA LYS A 74 -2.15 -5.07 13.00
C LYS A 74 -0.65 -5.08 12.70
N LYS A 75 -0.19 -5.92 11.76
CA LYS A 75 1.22 -5.94 11.31
C LYS A 75 1.59 -4.73 10.44
N LEU A 76 0.61 -3.96 9.96
CA LEU A 76 0.79 -2.77 9.14
C LEU A 76 0.59 -1.47 9.92
N GLU A 77 -0.33 -1.48 10.90
CA GLU A 77 -0.68 -0.31 11.71
C GLU A 77 0.54 0.46 12.26
N ASN A 78 0.52 1.78 12.14
CA ASN A 78 1.56 2.69 12.63
C ASN A 78 2.96 2.43 12.04
N ARG A 79 3.04 1.98 10.79
CA ARG A 79 4.31 1.67 10.13
C ARG A 79 4.43 2.35 8.79
N THR A 80 5.65 2.74 8.49
CA THR A 80 6.09 3.10 7.14
C THR A 80 6.94 1.97 6.60
N PHE A 81 6.64 1.56 5.38
CA PHE A 81 7.42 0.61 4.60
C PHE A 81 8.03 1.33 3.40
N THR A 82 9.32 1.15 3.17
CA THR A 82 9.97 1.64 1.95
C THR A 82 10.76 0.54 1.29
N GLY A 83 10.88 0.61 -0.03
CA GLY A 83 11.47 -0.49 -0.78
C GLY A 83 11.64 -0.19 -2.24
N ARG A 84 12.05 -1.23 -2.96
CA ARG A 84 12.18 -1.21 -4.42
C ARG A 84 11.28 -2.25 -5.05
N GLY A 85 10.96 -2.02 -6.31
CA GLY A 85 10.06 -2.86 -7.07
C GLY A 85 10.32 -2.80 -8.56
N PHE A 86 9.37 -3.39 -9.30
CA PHE A 86 9.39 -3.42 -10.75
C PHE A 86 7.96 -3.35 -11.28
N ASN A 87 7.76 -2.47 -12.26
CA ASN A 87 6.50 -2.31 -12.98
C ASN A 87 6.65 -2.80 -14.41
N THR A 88 5.63 -3.51 -14.89
CA THR A 88 5.42 -3.86 -16.29
C THR A 88 4.05 -3.35 -16.71
N ILE A 89 4.01 -2.38 -17.64
CA ILE A 89 2.81 -1.59 -17.92
C ILE A 89 2.62 -1.50 -19.43
N PHE A 90 1.57 -2.09 -19.97
CA PHE A 90 1.16 -1.84 -21.36
C PHE A 90 0.25 -0.62 -21.42
N ARG A 91 0.75 0.52 -21.90
CA ARG A 91 -0.06 1.74 -22.02
C ARG A 91 -0.62 1.87 -23.43
N PRO A 92 -1.84 2.39 -23.62
CA PRO A 92 -2.31 2.80 -24.93
C PRO A 92 -1.32 3.76 -25.61
N HIS A 93 -1.09 3.58 -26.91
CA HIS A 93 -0.25 4.44 -27.73
C HIS A 93 -1.09 5.23 -28.73
N SER A 94 -1.02 6.55 -28.62
CA SER A 94 -1.75 7.49 -29.49
C SER A 94 -0.94 7.81 -30.73
N THR A 95 -1.56 7.79 -31.91
CA THR A 95 -0.94 8.31 -33.14
C THR A 95 -1.02 9.84 -33.25
N THR A 96 -1.92 10.48 -32.50
CA THR A 96 -2.07 11.95 -32.44
C THR A 96 -1.07 12.59 -31.48
N SER A 97 -0.71 11.88 -30.43
CA SER A 97 0.25 12.29 -29.40
C SER A 97 1.23 11.14 -29.11
N PRO A 98 2.02 10.72 -30.13
CA PRO A 98 2.89 9.57 -29.99
C PRO A 98 3.97 9.81 -28.94
N THR A 99 4.21 8.79 -28.13
CA THR A 99 5.42 8.73 -27.32
C THR A 99 6.65 8.79 -28.22
N VAL A 100 7.56 9.71 -27.91
CA VAL A 100 8.81 9.85 -28.65
C VAL A 100 9.71 8.66 -28.35
N LEU A 101 10.13 7.97 -29.41
CA LEU A 101 11.05 6.83 -29.35
C LEU A 101 12.33 7.19 -30.13
N HIS A 102 13.49 6.81 -29.60
CA HIS A 102 14.78 7.09 -30.23
C HIS A 102 15.06 6.20 -31.44
N VAL A 103 14.53 4.97 -31.40
CA VAL A 103 14.62 4.00 -32.50
C VAL A 103 13.22 3.77 -33.03
N THR A 104 12.99 3.97 -34.33
CA THR A 104 11.70 3.67 -34.97
C THR A 104 11.43 2.16 -34.89
N PRO A 105 10.35 1.72 -34.23
CA PRO A 105 10.06 0.30 -34.11
C PRO A 105 9.68 -0.34 -35.45
N VAL A 106 10.03 -1.62 -35.64
CA VAL A 106 9.58 -2.40 -36.80
C VAL A 106 8.52 -3.40 -36.34
N LEU A 107 7.25 -3.12 -36.68
CA LEU A 107 6.15 -4.06 -36.43
C LEU A 107 5.88 -4.90 -37.68
N LYS A 108 5.77 -6.21 -37.48
CA LYS A 108 5.30 -7.15 -38.50
C LYS A 108 3.81 -7.43 -38.28
N PRO A 109 3.01 -7.62 -39.33
CA PRO A 109 1.64 -8.11 -39.18
C PRO A 109 1.61 -9.38 -38.31
N PRO A 110 0.61 -9.54 -37.41
CA PRO A 110 -0.59 -8.70 -37.27
C PRO A 110 -0.45 -7.53 -36.27
N PHE A 111 0.76 -7.24 -35.75
CA PHE A 111 0.94 -6.22 -34.72
C PHE A 111 0.75 -4.80 -35.28
N ILE A 112 0.08 -3.95 -34.50
CA ILE A 112 -0.15 -2.53 -34.78
C ILE A 112 0.43 -1.66 -33.64
N PRO A 113 0.74 -0.38 -33.89
CA PRO A 113 1.34 0.51 -32.89
C PRO A 113 0.28 1.13 -31.97
N ASP A 114 -0.47 0.30 -31.25
CA ASP A 114 -1.56 0.73 -30.36
C ASP A 114 -1.20 0.69 -28.86
N ASN A 115 -0.01 0.19 -28.53
CA ASN A 115 0.47 0.05 -27.17
C ASN A 115 1.98 0.33 -27.06
N ILE A 116 2.41 0.66 -25.84
CA ILE A 116 3.82 0.67 -25.45
C ILE A 116 3.97 -0.11 -24.14
N LEU A 117 4.92 -1.04 -24.11
CA LEU A 117 5.36 -1.67 -22.86
C LEU A 117 6.31 -0.72 -22.13
N GLN A 118 5.93 -0.23 -20.95
CA GLN A 118 6.81 0.52 -20.07
C GLN A 118 7.27 -0.37 -18.93
N LEU A 119 8.59 -0.43 -18.75
CA LEU A 119 9.27 -1.11 -17.67
C LEU A 119 9.83 -0.04 -16.73
N ASN A 120 9.49 -0.10 -15.45
CA ASN A 120 10.05 0.82 -14.46
C ASN A 120 10.70 0.04 -13.32
N ILE A 121 11.95 0.35 -13.00
CA ILE A 121 12.51 0.07 -11.67
C ILE A 121 11.92 1.10 -10.73
N THR A 122 11.34 0.66 -9.62
CA THR A 122 10.60 1.56 -8.74
C THR A 122 11.25 1.69 -7.38
N HIS A 123 11.08 2.87 -6.78
CA HIS A 123 11.22 3.08 -5.33
C HIS A 123 9.86 3.48 -4.77
N GLU A 124 9.50 2.90 -3.65
CA GLU A 124 8.14 3.00 -3.12
C GLU A 124 8.14 3.27 -1.61
N SER A 125 7.16 4.05 -1.17
CA SER A 125 6.80 4.22 0.24
C SER A 125 5.32 3.88 0.45
N GLN A 126 5.03 3.09 1.47
CA GLN A 126 3.68 2.84 1.99
C GLN A 126 3.61 3.27 3.45
N VAL A 127 2.72 4.20 3.77
CA VAL A 127 2.53 4.72 5.13
C VAL A 127 1.17 4.26 5.63
N PHE A 128 1.14 3.56 6.76
CA PHE A 128 -0.08 3.10 7.41
C PHE A 128 -0.31 3.87 8.71
N ALA A 129 -1.49 4.47 8.83
CA ALA A 129 -1.90 5.25 9.98
C ALA A 129 -2.34 4.34 11.15
N PRO A 130 -2.65 4.91 12.34
CA PRO A 130 -3.29 4.16 13.42
C PRO A 130 -4.62 3.53 12.96
N GLY A 131 -5.02 2.47 13.65
CA GLY A 131 -6.30 1.82 13.43
C GLY A 131 -7.46 2.80 13.64
N LEU A 132 -8.49 2.68 12.82
CA LEU A 132 -9.71 3.49 12.90
C LEU A 132 -10.50 3.22 14.19
N GLY A 133 -10.34 2.04 14.79
CA GLY A 133 -11.13 1.61 15.94
C GLY A 133 -12.50 1.12 15.50
N ASP A 134 -13.55 1.63 16.14
CA ASP A 134 -14.93 1.17 15.96
C ASP A 134 -15.58 1.92 14.80
N VAL A 135 -15.61 1.28 13.62
CA VAL A 135 -16.25 1.84 12.43
C VAL A 135 -17.62 1.16 12.23
N PRO A 136 -18.71 1.84 12.61
CA PRO A 136 -20.04 1.23 12.57
C PRO A 136 -20.54 1.03 11.15
N ASN A 137 -21.11 -0.15 10.89
CA ASN A 137 -21.84 -0.45 9.68
C ASN A 137 -23.21 -1.07 10.02
N ARG A 138 -24.27 -0.51 9.42
CA ARG A 138 -25.65 -0.78 9.88
C ARG A 138 -26.26 -1.96 9.14
N GLY A 139 -26.82 -2.87 9.94
CA GLY A 139 -27.64 -3.95 9.44
C GLY A 139 -29.03 -3.45 9.04
N LEU A 140 -29.68 -4.20 8.14
CA LEU A 140 -31.07 -3.97 7.75
C LEU A 140 -31.94 -5.16 8.15
N MET A 141 -33.09 -4.88 8.77
CA MET A 141 -34.08 -5.88 9.21
C MET A 141 -33.49 -6.92 10.17
N LYS A 142 -33.25 -8.15 9.71
CA LYS A 142 -32.70 -9.25 10.52
C LYS A 142 -31.17 -9.27 10.52
N GLN A 143 -30.53 -8.46 9.68
CA GLN A 143 -29.09 -8.32 9.70
C GLN A 143 -28.70 -7.47 10.89
N GLU A 144 -27.77 -7.98 11.69
CA GLU A 144 -27.19 -7.28 12.82
C GLU A 144 -26.24 -6.18 12.34
N ASP A 145 -26.09 -5.15 13.18
CA ASP A 145 -24.99 -4.20 13.02
C ASP A 145 -23.65 -4.91 13.17
N ILE A 146 -22.66 -4.43 12.44
CA ILE A 146 -21.27 -4.86 12.60
C ILE A 146 -20.37 -3.66 12.82
N GLU A 147 -19.32 -3.86 13.57
CA GLU A 147 -18.26 -2.89 13.75
C GLU A 147 -17.05 -3.36 12.94
N LEU A 148 -16.59 -2.53 12.02
CA LEU A 148 -15.36 -2.75 11.26
C LEU A 148 -14.18 -2.13 11.98
N ASN A 149 -12.97 -2.56 11.66
CA ASN A 149 -11.75 -1.83 12.00
C ASN A 149 -10.81 -1.86 10.79
N GLY A 150 -9.87 -0.94 10.70
CA GLY A 150 -8.99 -0.84 9.55
C GLY A 150 -7.89 0.18 9.73
N VAL A 151 -6.99 0.24 8.76
CA VAL A 151 -5.88 1.20 8.72
C VAL A 151 -5.97 2.04 7.45
N PRO A 152 -5.99 3.38 7.56
CA PRO A 152 -5.73 4.24 6.42
C PRO A 152 -4.30 4.06 5.93
N TYR A 153 -4.10 4.18 4.62
CA TYR A 153 -2.77 4.16 4.05
C TYR A 153 -2.60 5.12 2.88
N THR A 154 -1.35 5.48 2.61
CA THR A 154 -0.92 6.10 1.37
C THR A 154 0.22 5.28 0.75
N GLN A 155 0.25 5.23 -0.57
CA GLN A 155 1.32 4.63 -1.37
C GLN A 155 1.85 5.67 -2.34
N THR A 156 3.17 5.81 -2.43
CA THR A 156 3.85 6.68 -3.41
C THR A 156 4.92 5.86 -4.12
N ILE A 157 4.92 5.90 -5.46
CA ILE A 157 5.90 5.20 -6.30
C ILE A 157 6.64 6.20 -7.18
N HIS A 158 7.96 6.12 -7.12
CA HIS A 158 8.89 6.83 -7.98
C HIS A 158 9.46 5.90 -9.04
N ASP A 159 9.63 6.40 -10.26
CA ASP A 159 10.43 5.73 -11.29
C ASP A 159 11.90 6.08 -11.10
N ILE A 160 12.73 5.08 -10.81
CA ILE A 160 14.18 5.21 -10.63
C ILE A 160 14.95 4.45 -11.72
N THR A 161 14.31 4.16 -12.85
CA THR A 161 14.93 3.44 -13.97
C THR A 161 16.14 4.19 -14.51
N GLU A 162 16.00 5.51 -14.66
CA GLU A 162 17.09 6.41 -15.00
C GLU A 162 17.54 7.18 -13.75
N PRO A 163 18.85 7.41 -13.57
CA PRO A 163 19.37 8.14 -12.42
C PRO A 163 19.09 9.63 -12.56
N GLU A 164 17.96 10.07 -12.03
CA GLU A 164 17.55 11.48 -12.00
C GLU A 164 17.68 12.08 -10.60
N LEU A 165 18.01 13.39 -10.53
CA LEU A 165 18.11 14.11 -9.25
C LEU A 165 16.77 14.16 -8.50
N LYS A 166 15.66 14.18 -9.25
CA LYS A 166 14.30 14.15 -8.72
C LYS A 166 13.48 13.11 -9.50
N PRO A 167 13.55 11.84 -9.09
CA PRO A 167 12.81 10.77 -9.74
C PRO A 167 11.31 11.10 -9.85
N PRO A 168 10.70 10.96 -11.04
CA PRO A 168 9.31 11.32 -11.24
C PRO A 168 8.39 10.42 -10.41
N VAL A 169 7.37 11.03 -9.80
CA VAL A 169 6.29 10.30 -9.14
C VAL A 169 5.37 9.74 -10.21
N ILE A 170 5.34 8.43 -10.36
CA ILE A 170 4.51 7.73 -11.37
C ILE A 170 3.19 7.20 -10.79
N HIS A 171 3.10 7.13 -9.46
CA HIS A 171 1.90 6.68 -8.77
C HIS A 171 1.79 7.31 -7.38
N PHE A 172 0.58 7.69 -7.01
CA PHE A 172 0.19 8.06 -5.66
C PHE A 172 -1.19 7.47 -5.39
N GLU A 173 -1.40 6.77 -4.29
CA GLU A 173 -2.70 6.15 -3.99
C GLU A 173 -3.01 6.29 -2.50
N PRO A 174 -4.07 7.03 -2.13
CA PRO A 174 -4.67 6.95 -0.80
C PRO A 174 -5.74 5.85 -0.75
N GLY A 175 -5.87 5.21 0.41
CA GLY A 175 -6.89 4.19 0.61
C GLY A 175 -7.09 3.75 2.06
N LEU A 176 -7.91 2.72 2.20
CA LEU A 176 -8.21 2.04 3.45
C LEU A 176 -7.98 0.54 3.28
N TRP A 177 -7.34 -0.07 4.27
CA TRP A 177 -7.43 -1.50 4.51
C TRP A 177 -8.41 -1.75 5.66
N MET A 178 -9.45 -2.54 5.42
CA MET A 178 -10.48 -2.86 6.40
C MET A 178 -10.43 -4.34 6.74
N HIS A 179 -10.51 -4.64 8.03
CA HIS A 179 -10.84 -5.94 8.57
C HIS A 179 -12.36 -5.98 8.80
N VAL A 180 -13.03 -6.89 8.10
CA VAL A 180 -14.47 -7.08 8.17
C VAL A 180 -14.75 -8.36 8.95
N PRO A 181 -15.49 -8.30 10.07
CA PRO A 181 -15.79 -9.50 10.85
C PRO A 181 -16.72 -10.45 10.07
N ALA A 182 -16.73 -11.72 10.48
CA ALA A 182 -17.71 -12.68 9.98
C ALA A 182 -19.14 -12.22 10.25
N THR A 183 -20.06 -12.54 9.34
CA THR A 183 -21.48 -12.17 9.42
C THR A 183 -22.36 -13.40 9.30
N SER A 184 -23.53 -13.36 9.93
CA SER A 184 -24.57 -14.39 9.81
C SER A 184 -25.50 -14.13 8.61
N ILE A 185 -25.76 -12.85 8.29
CA ILE A 185 -26.61 -12.40 7.19
C ILE A 185 -25.93 -11.21 6.48
N PRO A 186 -25.60 -11.32 5.18
CA PRO A 186 -25.35 -12.60 4.49
C PRO A 186 -24.32 -13.43 5.27
N LYS A 187 -24.33 -14.75 5.12
CA LYS A 187 -23.36 -15.61 5.82
C LYS A 187 -21.98 -15.46 5.17
N LEU A 188 -21.08 -14.69 5.79
CA LEU A 188 -19.72 -14.45 5.30
C LEU A 188 -18.70 -14.76 6.38
N LYS A 189 -17.52 -15.21 5.94
CA LYS A 189 -16.35 -15.33 6.81
C LYS A 189 -15.75 -13.94 7.06
N THR A 190 -14.88 -13.86 8.07
CA THR A 190 -13.98 -12.73 8.25
C THR A 190 -13.24 -12.47 6.94
N SER A 191 -13.13 -11.20 6.56
CA SER A 191 -12.55 -10.80 5.29
C SER A 191 -11.68 -9.55 5.44
N LEU A 192 -10.88 -9.30 4.40
CA LEU A 192 -10.16 -8.04 4.23
C LEU A 192 -10.74 -7.30 3.03
N ALA A 193 -10.81 -5.98 3.11
CA ALA A 193 -11.13 -5.13 1.98
C ALA A 193 -10.07 -4.02 1.83
N ARG A 194 -9.52 -3.86 0.63
CA ARG A 194 -8.70 -2.71 0.23
C ARG A 194 -9.53 -1.81 -0.67
N MET A 195 -9.75 -0.59 -0.23
CA MET A 195 -10.44 0.44 -1.01
C MET A 195 -9.46 1.56 -1.32
N ALA A 196 -9.31 1.93 -2.59
CA ALA A 196 -8.28 2.88 -2.99
C ALA A 196 -8.71 3.74 -4.17
N SER A 197 -8.13 4.94 -4.26
CA SER A 197 -8.34 5.88 -5.35
C SER A 197 -7.03 6.14 -6.09
N ILE A 198 -7.02 5.89 -7.40
CA ILE A 198 -5.84 5.94 -8.25
C ILE A 198 -5.94 7.19 -9.15
N PRO A 199 -4.91 8.06 -9.19
CA PRO A 199 -4.91 9.33 -9.91
C PRO A 199 -5.01 9.19 -11.43
N HIS A 200 -4.79 7.96 -11.93
CA HIS A 200 -5.02 7.60 -13.34
C HIS A 200 -6.51 7.47 -13.69
N GLY A 201 -7.42 7.71 -12.75
CA GLY A 201 -8.86 7.77 -12.99
C GLY A 201 -9.62 6.50 -12.64
N THR A 202 -9.10 5.69 -11.71
CA THR A 202 -9.74 4.43 -11.28
C THR A 202 -9.87 4.42 -9.75
N THR A 203 -10.97 3.90 -9.24
CA THR A 203 -11.08 3.50 -7.83
C THR A 203 -11.33 2.00 -7.75
N ILE A 204 -10.88 1.36 -6.66
CA ILE A 204 -11.02 -0.08 -6.46
C ILE A 204 -11.68 -0.39 -5.12
N ASN A 205 -12.39 -1.52 -5.08
CA ASN A 205 -12.74 -2.24 -3.88
C ASN A 205 -12.33 -3.70 -4.10
N ALA A 206 -11.23 -4.11 -3.47
CA ALA A 206 -10.66 -5.46 -3.60
C ALA A 206 -10.81 -6.21 -2.28
N GLN A 207 -11.35 -7.42 -2.33
CA GLN A 207 -11.74 -8.18 -1.14
C GLN A 207 -11.06 -9.55 -1.07
N CYS A 208 -10.94 -10.10 0.13
CA CYS A 208 -10.41 -11.43 0.45
C CYS A 208 -11.36 -12.14 1.41
N PHE A 209 -11.90 -13.30 1.03
CA PHE A 209 -12.79 -14.12 1.89
C PHE A 209 -12.12 -15.39 2.43
N SER A 210 -10.81 -15.49 2.25
CA SER A 210 -9.96 -16.54 2.81
C SER A 210 -9.19 -16.02 4.00
N GLU A 211 -8.98 -16.87 5.00
CA GLU A 211 -8.07 -16.58 6.11
C GLU A 211 -6.64 -16.39 5.59
N PRO A 212 -5.83 -15.50 6.20
CA PRO A 212 -4.41 -15.40 5.90
C PRO A 212 -3.69 -16.74 6.11
N SER A 213 -2.77 -17.07 5.21
CA SER A 213 -2.01 -18.32 5.24
C SER A 213 -0.65 -18.12 5.91
N PHE A 214 -0.33 -18.93 6.92
CA PHE A 214 0.97 -18.92 7.59
C PHE A 214 1.93 -19.97 7.00
N SER A 215 3.21 -19.64 6.89
CA SER A 215 4.26 -20.62 6.60
C SER A 215 5.59 -20.28 7.26
N VAL A 216 6.37 -21.30 7.59
CA VAL A 216 7.75 -21.16 8.10
C VAL A 216 8.70 -21.00 6.92
N GLY A 217 9.67 -20.10 7.04
CA GLY A 217 10.66 -19.81 6.01
C GLY A 217 10.22 -18.75 5.01
N ALA A 218 10.98 -18.66 3.90
CA ALA A 218 10.70 -17.77 2.79
C ALA A 218 9.35 -18.13 2.11
N PRO A 219 8.57 -17.14 1.65
CA PRO A 219 7.32 -17.41 0.96
C PRO A 219 7.54 -18.11 -0.38
N PHE A 220 6.61 -19.00 -0.75
CA PHE A 220 6.46 -19.42 -2.15
C PHE A 220 5.85 -18.28 -2.95
N ILE A 221 6.50 -17.92 -4.07
CA ILE A 221 6.07 -16.85 -4.95
C ILE A 221 5.64 -17.48 -6.28
N PRO A 222 4.34 -17.45 -6.63
CA PRO A 222 3.88 -18.04 -7.89
C PRO A 222 4.38 -17.21 -9.08
N LYS A 223 4.56 -17.84 -10.24
CA LYS A 223 4.85 -17.09 -11.47
C LYS A 223 3.66 -16.23 -11.87
N VAL A 224 3.93 -15.06 -12.44
CA VAL A 224 2.96 -14.20 -13.08
C VAL A 224 3.46 -13.85 -14.46
N ASP A 225 2.59 -13.73 -15.45
CA ASP A 225 2.98 -13.47 -16.83
C ASP A 225 2.18 -12.29 -17.37
N ILE A 226 2.86 -11.44 -18.14
CA ILE A 226 2.39 -10.16 -18.63
C ILE A 226 1.82 -10.23 -20.04
N LYS A 227 1.84 -11.42 -20.68
CA LYS A 227 1.32 -11.58 -22.04
C LYS A 227 -0.17 -11.18 -22.11
N PRO A 228 -0.54 -10.23 -22.99
CA PRO A 228 -1.94 -9.90 -23.22
C PRO A 228 -2.72 -11.05 -23.83
N PHE A 229 -4.05 -10.97 -23.77
CA PHE A 229 -4.97 -11.97 -24.32
C PHE A 229 -6.25 -11.28 -24.81
N PRO A 230 -7.04 -11.89 -25.70
CA PRO A 230 -8.29 -11.29 -26.17
C PRO A 230 -9.25 -10.98 -25.03
N VAL A 231 -9.95 -9.84 -25.11
CA VAL A 231 -11.04 -9.51 -24.19
C VAL A 231 -12.08 -10.63 -24.23
N GLY A 232 -12.53 -11.08 -23.05
CA GLY A 232 -13.43 -12.24 -22.91
C GLY A 232 -12.72 -13.59 -22.81
N GLY A 233 -11.38 -13.62 -22.96
CA GLY A 233 -10.56 -14.81 -22.82
C GLY A 233 -10.03 -15.34 -24.16
N GLY A 234 -8.98 -16.14 -24.10
CA GLY A 234 -8.31 -16.70 -25.27
C GLY A 234 -6.83 -16.97 -24.98
N ASP A 235 -6.11 -17.34 -26.03
CA ASP A 235 -4.67 -17.60 -25.93
C ASP A 235 -3.87 -16.33 -25.66
N ARG A 236 -2.78 -16.50 -24.91
CA ARG A 236 -1.84 -15.42 -24.61
C ARG A 236 -1.01 -15.07 -25.84
N ILE A 237 -0.82 -13.78 -26.07
CA ILE A 237 -0.11 -13.24 -27.24
C ILE A 237 1.24 -12.69 -26.76
N LEU A 238 2.32 -13.15 -27.38
CA LEU A 238 3.66 -12.59 -27.13
C LEU A 238 3.90 -11.39 -28.06
N PHE A 239 4.08 -10.20 -27.48
CA PHE A 239 4.41 -9.00 -28.24
C PHE A 239 5.92 -8.84 -28.44
N PRO A 240 6.38 -8.28 -29.58
CA PRO A 240 7.80 -8.02 -29.83
C PRO A 240 8.45 -7.17 -28.73
N SER A 241 7.72 -6.22 -28.14
CA SER A 241 8.17 -5.38 -27.02
C SER A 241 8.57 -6.17 -25.77
N GLN A 242 8.17 -7.43 -25.64
CA GLN A 242 8.57 -8.30 -24.54
C GLN A 242 9.93 -8.99 -24.76
N ASN A 243 10.56 -8.84 -25.93
CA ASN A 243 11.91 -9.36 -26.17
C ASN A 243 12.97 -8.34 -25.77
N ALA A 244 13.69 -8.59 -24.67
CA ALA A 244 14.72 -7.71 -24.14
C ALA A 244 15.89 -7.47 -25.09
N LYS A 245 16.14 -8.40 -26.04
CA LYS A 245 17.24 -8.29 -27.01
C LYS A 245 16.90 -7.39 -28.20
N ASP A 246 15.64 -7.04 -28.40
CA ASP A 246 15.21 -6.21 -29.52
C ASP A 246 15.04 -4.74 -29.07
N PRO A 247 15.95 -3.84 -29.46
CA PRO A 247 15.87 -2.43 -29.12
C PRO A 247 14.87 -1.66 -30.01
N ALA A 248 14.44 -2.23 -31.14
CA ALA A 248 13.57 -1.57 -32.11
C ALA A 248 12.09 -1.94 -31.88
N THR A 249 11.63 -1.81 -30.62
CA THR A 249 10.27 -2.17 -30.21
C THR A 249 9.54 -1.00 -29.56
N PHE A 250 8.21 -1.08 -29.47
CA PHE A 250 7.36 -0.19 -28.69
C PHE A 250 7.51 -0.48 -27.19
N ARG A 251 8.70 -0.19 -26.64
CA ARG A 251 9.03 -0.36 -25.23
C ARG A 251 9.79 0.85 -24.69
N LEU A 252 9.58 1.17 -23.41
CA LEU A 252 10.44 2.08 -22.65
C LEU A 252 11.01 1.34 -21.43
N PRO A 253 12.34 1.36 -21.20
CA PRO A 253 13.37 1.81 -22.14
C PRO A 253 13.48 0.89 -23.38
N GLN A 254 13.87 1.46 -24.52
CA GLN A 254 14.01 0.71 -25.77
C GLN A 254 15.23 -0.23 -25.73
N ASP A 255 16.41 0.30 -25.48
CA ASP A 255 17.64 -0.49 -25.33
C ASP A 255 17.82 -0.96 -23.89
N LEU A 256 17.75 -2.27 -23.68
CA LEU A 256 17.94 -2.88 -22.37
C LEU A 256 19.37 -3.36 -22.11
N HIS A 257 20.33 -3.10 -23.01
CA HIS A 257 21.68 -3.65 -22.90
C HIS A 257 22.35 -3.31 -21.55
N LYS A 258 22.34 -2.04 -21.14
CA LYS A 258 22.92 -1.61 -19.86
C LYS A 258 22.22 -2.26 -18.65
N PHE A 259 20.89 -2.38 -18.70
CA PHE A 259 20.10 -2.98 -17.62
C PHE A 259 20.33 -4.49 -17.51
N THR A 260 20.45 -5.18 -18.64
CA THR A 260 20.76 -6.62 -18.65
C THR A 260 22.15 -6.90 -18.13
N GLN A 261 23.16 -6.07 -18.47
CA GLN A 261 24.51 -6.15 -17.90
C GLN A 261 24.53 -5.90 -16.39
N ALA A 262 23.74 -4.92 -15.92
CA ALA A 262 23.60 -4.60 -14.50
C ALA A 262 22.67 -5.56 -13.74
N HIS A 263 22.01 -6.50 -14.43
CA HIS A 263 21.00 -7.41 -13.87
C HIS A 263 19.81 -6.68 -13.22
N THR A 264 19.49 -5.47 -13.67
CA THR A 264 18.41 -4.63 -13.12
C THR A 264 17.10 -4.73 -13.90
N ILE A 265 17.16 -5.03 -15.19
CA ILE A 265 16.02 -5.47 -16.02
C ILE A 265 16.52 -6.60 -16.92
N THR A 266 15.92 -7.79 -16.79
CA THR A 266 16.31 -8.99 -17.53
C THR A 266 15.12 -9.60 -18.28
N GLN A 267 15.38 -10.47 -19.26
CA GLN A 267 14.30 -11.20 -19.94
C GLN A 267 13.45 -12.00 -18.94
N GLU A 268 14.08 -12.62 -17.94
CA GLU A 268 13.38 -13.40 -16.92
C GLU A 268 12.39 -12.53 -16.11
N MET A 269 12.76 -11.28 -15.80
CA MET A 269 11.88 -10.32 -15.11
C MET A 269 10.74 -9.83 -16.00
N ILE A 270 10.93 -9.75 -17.33
CA ILE A 270 9.86 -9.40 -18.28
C ILE A 270 8.89 -10.58 -18.42
N ASP A 271 9.41 -11.80 -18.54
CA ASP A 271 8.60 -13.02 -18.67
C ASP A 271 7.83 -13.33 -17.38
N ASN A 272 8.46 -13.06 -16.23
CA ASN A 272 7.89 -13.24 -14.91
C ASN A 272 8.39 -12.17 -13.91
N PRO A 273 7.65 -11.06 -13.74
CA PRO A 273 8.01 -10.00 -12.80
C PRO A 273 8.20 -10.47 -11.36
N ASN A 274 7.53 -11.57 -10.95
CA ASN A 274 7.68 -12.11 -9.60
C ASN A 274 9.08 -12.64 -9.29
N VAL A 275 9.93 -12.88 -10.30
CA VAL A 275 11.36 -13.19 -10.09
C VAL A 275 12.06 -12.08 -9.30
N VAL A 276 11.66 -10.81 -9.43
CA VAL A 276 12.23 -9.71 -8.64
C VAL A 276 12.06 -9.95 -7.14
N LEU A 277 10.89 -10.47 -6.73
CA LEU A 277 10.62 -10.80 -5.32
C LEU A 277 11.46 -11.98 -4.83
N GLU A 278 11.64 -13.00 -5.67
CA GLU A 278 12.49 -14.17 -5.36
C GLU A 278 13.96 -13.76 -5.21
N LEU A 279 14.47 -12.93 -6.13
CA LEU A 279 15.82 -12.38 -6.08
C LEU A 279 16.03 -11.54 -4.83
N ALA A 280 15.06 -10.70 -4.45
CA ALA A 280 15.11 -9.91 -3.23
C ALA A 280 15.19 -10.76 -1.95
N ASN A 281 14.68 -12.00 -1.99
CA ASN A 281 14.72 -12.95 -0.87
C ASN A 281 16.01 -13.77 -0.78
N LYS A 282 16.79 -13.90 -1.88
CA LYS A 282 18.05 -14.65 -1.85
C LYS A 282 18.97 -14.12 -0.74
N GLY A 283 19.59 -15.01 0.03
CA GLY A 283 20.52 -14.65 1.11
C GLY A 283 19.88 -14.09 2.39
N LYS A 284 18.57 -13.78 2.41
CA LYS A 284 17.87 -13.37 3.64
C LYS A 284 17.52 -14.59 4.49
N ASN A 285 17.64 -14.44 5.81
CA ASN A 285 17.13 -15.42 6.77
C ASN A 285 15.67 -15.09 7.11
N ILE A 286 14.75 -15.51 6.25
CA ILE A 286 13.30 -15.34 6.46
C ILE A 286 12.83 -16.46 7.38
N ILE A 287 12.32 -16.10 8.56
CA ILE A 287 11.94 -17.05 9.62
C ILE A 287 10.54 -17.62 9.35
N GLU A 288 9.62 -16.74 8.95
CA GLU A 288 8.23 -17.05 8.73
C GLU A 288 7.59 -15.96 7.87
N ASN A 289 6.46 -16.29 7.27
CA ASN A 289 5.62 -15.33 6.57
C ASN A 289 4.13 -15.62 6.75
N THR A 290 3.32 -14.57 6.66
CA THR A 290 1.87 -14.64 6.58
C THR A 290 1.42 -13.98 5.28
N SER A 291 0.57 -14.66 4.50
CA SER A 291 0.17 -14.19 3.17
C SER A 291 -1.35 -14.10 3.02
N TYR A 292 -1.82 -13.22 2.15
CA TYR A 292 -3.25 -13.07 1.82
C TYR A 292 -3.43 -12.50 0.41
N LYS A 293 -4.52 -12.89 -0.26
CA LYS A 293 -4.85 -12.47 -1.63
C LYS A 293 -6.14 -11.65 -1.63
N ILE A 294 -6.11 -10.48 -2.25
CA ILE A 294 -7.31 -9.67 -2.51
C ILE A 294 -7.62 -9.62 -4.01
N THR A 295 -8.89 -9.42 -4.35
CA THR A 295 -9.29 -9.17 -5.73
C THR A 295 -10.55 -8.32 -5.83
N THR A 296 -10.68 -7.53 -6.89
CA THR A 296 -11.91 -6.81 -7.23
C THR A 296 -12.99 -7.71 -7.87
N LYS A 297 -12.67 -8.98 -8.15
CA LYS A 297 -13.62 -9.98 -8.68
C LYS A 297 -13.58 -11.26 -7.83
N PRO A 298 -14.06 -11.22 -6.57
CA PRO A 298 -14.07 -12.39 -5.70
C PRO A 298 -14.95 -13.52 -6.27
N GLU A 299 -14.51 -14.77 -6.15
CA GLU A 299 -15.27 -15.95 -6.55
C GLU A 299 -16.30 -16.35 -5.47
N GLY A 300 -17.53 -16.67 -5.88
CA GLY A 300 -18.63 -17.07 -4.98
C GLY A 300 -19.55 -15.92 -4.55
N THR A 301 -20.86 -16.21 -4.48
CA THR A 301 -21.98 -15.40 -3.93
C THR A 301 -21.94 -13.88 -4.07
N ASN A 302 -22.05 -13.29 -5.28
CA ASN A 302 -22.34 -11.85 -5.51
C ASN A 302 -21.66 -10.88 -4.51
N LEU A 303 -20.42 -11.17 -4.14
CA LEU A 303 -19.71 -10.43 -3.09
C LEU A 303 -19.33 -9.07 -3.64
N GLY A 304 -19.39 -8.06 -2.78
CA GLY A 304 -18.98 -6.70 -3.15
C GLY A 304 -17.54 -6.67 -3.68
N GLY A 305 -17.19 -5.57 -4.33
CA GLY A 305 -15.91 -5.41 -4.98
C GLY A 305 -16.09 -4.83 -6.38
N GLY A 306 -14.99 -4.40 -6.98
CA GLY A 306 -15.00 -3.92 -8.34
C GLY A 306 -13.96 -2.85 -8.60
N THR A 307 -13.96 -2.40 -9.85
CA THR A 307 -13.26 -1.21 -10.32
C THR A 307 -14.31 -0.19 -10.75
N SER A 308 -14.03 1.09 -10.57
CA SER A 308 -14.83 2.17 -11.13
C SER A 308 -13.88 3.14 -11.83
N ASN A 309 -14.13 3.38 -13.11
CA ASN A 309 -13.25 4.17 -13.97
C ASN A 309 -13.92 5.47 -14.39
N ILE A 310 -13.13 6.52 -14.63
CA ILE A 310 -13.61 7.75 -15.28
C ILE A 310 -13.94 7.48 -16.75
N GLY A 311 -14.79 8.34 -17.33
CA GLY A 311 -15.27 8.19 -18.71
C GLY A 311 -14.15 8.14 -19.77
N PHE A 312 -13.03 8.84 -19.56
CA PHE A 312 -11.88 8.78 -20.48
C PHE A 312 -11.30 7.38 -20.65
N LEU A 313 -11.34 6.55 -19.60
CA LEU A 313 -10.83 5.18 -19.65
C LEU A 313 -11.83 4.22 -20.29
N VAL A 314 -13.12 4.40 -19.99
CA VAL A 314 -14.20 3.50 -20.45
C VAL A 314 -14.63 3.78 -21.89
N GLY A 315 -14.52 5.04 -22.34
CA GLY A 315 -15.08 5.46 -23.62
C GLY A 315 -16.62 5.40 -23.61
N ASP A 316 -17.21 5.04 -24.74
CA ASP A 316 -18.65 4.77 -24.91
C ASP A 316 -19.05 3.31 -24.60
N GLY A 317 -18.12 2.53 -24.04
CA GLY A 317 -18.30 1.10 -23.76
C GLY A 317 -18.02 0.17 -24.94
N GLN A 318 -17.66 0.70 -26.12
CA GLN A 318 -17.22 -0.09 -27.26
C GLN A 318 -15.71 -0.36 -27.19
N GLN A 319 -15.27 -1.47 -27.82
CA GLN A 319 -13.87 -1.89 -27.83
C GLN A 319 -13.24 -1.94 -29.23
N ALA A 320 -14.05 -1.84 -30.28
CA ALA A 320 -13.59 -2.00 -31.65
C ALA A 320 -12.55 -0.94 -32.02
N LEU A 321 -11.41 -1.38 -32.57
CA LEU A 321 -10.25 -0.55 -32.90
C LEU A 321 -10.57 0.67 -33.77
N GLU A 322 -11.53 0.54 -34.69
CA GLU A 322 -11.91 1.60 -35.63
C GLU A 322 -12.76 2.71 -34.98
N LEU A 323 -13.32 2.48 -33.79
CA LEU A 323 -14.21 3.43 -33.15
C LEU A 323 -13.39 4.48 -32.37
N PRO A 324 -13.58 5.79 -32.63
CA PRO A 324 -12.81 6.84 -31.96
C PRO A 324 -13.14 6.96 -30.46
N SER A 325 -14.35 6.56 -30.06
CA SER A 325 -14.86 6.61 -28.69
C SER A 325 -14.65 5.32 -27.89
N ARG A 326 -13.88 4.36 -28.43
CA ARG A 326 -13.58 3.08 -27.77
C ARG A 326 -12.87 3.28 -26.42
N ALA A 327 -12.88 2.24 -25.60
CA ALA A 327 -12.13 2.24 -24.35
C ALA A 327 -10.62 2.51 -24.59
N ASN A 328 -10.07 3.38 -23.75
CA ASN A 328 -8.63 3.49 -23.53
C ASN A 328 -8.28 2.46 -22.44
N ALA A 329 -7.52 2.83 -21.42
CA ALA A 329 -7.09 1.91 -20.37
C ALA A 329 -8.20 1.57 -19.34
N ASN A 330 -9.28 0.89 -19.75
CA ASN A 330 -10.36 0.50 -18.86
C ASN A 330 -9.92 -0.60 -17.88
N ALA A 331 -9.76 -0.28 -16.59
CA ALA A 331 -9.39 -1.27 -15.59
C ALA A 331 -10.58 -2.19 -15.26
N THR A 332 -10.48 -3.48 -15.58
CA THR A 332 -11.59 -4.44 -15.44
C THR A 332 -11.39 -5.45 -14.32
N ARG A 333 -10.17 -5.58 -13.81
CA ARG A 333 -9.84 -6.47 -12.69
C ARG A 333 -8.55 -6.00 -12.02
N MET A 334 -8.49 -6.16 -10.71
CA MET A 334 -7.24 -6.14 -9.97
C MET A 334 -7.20 -7.34 -9.04
N GLU A 335 -6.04 -7.96 -8.93
CA GLU A 335 -5.71 -8.91 -7.89
C GLU A 335 -4.34 -8.60 -7.31
N ALA A 336 -4.17 -8.83 -6.02
CA ALA A 336 -2.88 -8.67 -5.36
C ALA A 336 -2.68 -9.76 -4.31
N GLN A 337 -1.45 -10.26 -4.22
CA GLN A 337 -1.00 -11.18 -3.19
C GLN A 337 0.06 -10.46 -2.35
N TYR A 338 -0.14 -10.50 -1.04
CA TYR A 338 0.77 -9.93 -0.05
C TYR A 338 1.46 -11.02 0.75
N TRP A 339 2.68 -10.73 1.21
CA TRP A 339 3.43 -11.52 2.17
C TRP A 339 4.06 -10.59 3.20
N ILE A 340 3.73 -10.80 4.48
CA ILE A 340 4.35 -10.12 5.61
C ILE A 340 5.29 -11.12 6.28
N SER A 341 6.59 -10.88 6.16
CA SER A 341 7.64 -11.80 6.60
C SER A 341 8.41 -11.24 7.80
N THR A 342 8.77 -12.13 8.72
CA THR A 342 9.74 -11.84 9.79
C THR A 342 11.12 -12.25 9.27
N VAL A 343 12.04 -11.29 9.18
CA VAL A 343 13.39 -11.50 8.67
C VAL A 343 14.40 -11.27 9.77
N ARG A 344 15.33 -12.21 9.93
CA ARG A 344 16.41 -12.14 10.92
C ARG A 344 17.71 -11.67 10.28
N THR A 345 18.42 -10.78 10.96
CA THR A 345 19.71 -10.26 10.53
C THR A 345 20.63 -9.97 11.72
N LYS A 346 21.89 -9.63 11.46
CA LYS A 346 22.85 -9.20 12.46
C LYS A 346 23.14 -7.71 12.32
N ILE A 347 23.23 -7.00 13.43
CA ILE A 347 23.69 -5.61 13.49
C ILE A 347 24.89 -5.50 14.41
N HIS A 348 25.79 -4.57 14.11
CA HIS A 348 26.94 -4.28 14.94
C HIS A 348 26.65 -3.04 15.81
N LEU A 349 26.59 -3.23 17.12
CA LEU A 349 26.37 -2.16 18.09
C LEU A 349 27.72 -1.62 18.56
N GLU A 350 28.08 -0.43 18.08
CA GLU A 350 29.26 0.30 18.53
C GLU A 350 29.06 0.89 19.93
N PRO A 351 30.12 0.95 20.78
CA PRO A 351 30.05 1.52 22.11
C PRO A 351 29.36 2.89 22.14
N TRP A 352 28.54 3.11 23.15
CA TRP A 352 27.80 4.35 23.33
C TRP A 352 27.51 4.57 24.81
N LYS A 353 27.76 5.78 25.31
CA LYS A 353 27.52 6.11 26.73
C LYS A 353 26.03 6.16 27.10
N GLY A 354 25.14 6.02 26.13
CA GLY A 354 23.69 6.13 26.29
C GLY A 354 23.18 7.55 25.99
N PRO A 355 21.86 7.77 26.19
CA PRO A 355 21.24 9.06 25.95
C PRO A 355 21.91 10.19 26.73
N SER A 356 22.01 11.36 26.10
CA SER A 356 22.48 12.61 26.68
C SER A 356 21.54 13.75 26.28
N GLU A 357 21.78 14.95 26.80
CA GLU A 357 21.02 16.15 26.41
C GLU A 357 21.08 16.43 24.90
N HIS A 358 22.24 16.21 24.27
CA HIS A 358 22.48 16.49 22.85
C HIS A 358 22.22 15.29 21.92
N GLN A 359 22.11 14.08 22.46
CA GLN A 359 21.84 12.87 21.68
C GLN A 359 20.93 11.93 22.46
N ARG A 360 19.63 11.95 22.14
CA ARG A 360 18.61 11.15 22.85
C ARG A 360 18.61 9.68 22.45
N CYS A 361 18.94 9.37 21.20
CA CYS A 361 19.01 8.01 20.67
C CYS A 361 20.21 7.82 19.73
N LYS A 362 20.55 6.56 19.46
CA LYS A 362 21.51 6.16 18.43
C LYS A 362 20.88 5.15 17.49
N HIS A 363 21.16 5.28 16.20
CA HIS A 363 20.63 4.40 15.16
C HIS A 363 21.65 3.38 14.69
N PHE A 364 21.19 2.16 14.42
CA PHE A 364 21.99 1.07 13.89
C PHE A 364 21.25 0.36 12.77
N SER A 365 21.97 -0.06 11.74
CA SER A 365 21.43 -0.80 10.60
C SER A 365 22.36 -1.96 10.25
N PRO A 366 21.83 -3.06 9.69
CA PRO A 366 22.67 -4.11 9.15
C PRO A 366 23.41 -3.61 7.91
N LEU A 367 24.50 -4.28 7.55
CA LEU A 367 25.08 -4.11 6.22
C LEU A 367 24.09 -4.60 5.16
N PRO A 368 23.91 -3.87 4.05
CA PRO A 368 23.06 -4.32 2.97
C PRO A 368 23.64 -5.59 2.32
N LEU A 369 22.78 -6.53 1.92
CA LEU A 369 23.23 -7.76 1.24
C LEU A 369 23.69 -7.47 -0.19
N ARG A 370 23.19 -6.39 -0.79
CA ARG A 370 23.49 -5.95 -2.15
C ARG A 370 23.52 -4.43 -2.21
N GLU A 371 24.20 -3.90 -3.22
CA GLU A 371 24.17 -2.47 -3.49
C GLU A 371 22.73 -1.98 -3.75
N GLY A 372 22.33 -0.92 -3.05
CA GLY A 372 21.01 -0.33 -3.17
C GLY A 372 19.88 -1.03 -2.40
N ASP A 373 20.15 -2.12 -1.66
CA ASP A 373 19.17 -2.73 -0.76
C ASP A 373 18.81 -1.76 0.37
N GLU A 374 17.50 -1.58 0.60
CA GLU A 374 16.99 -0.89 1.78
C GLU A 374 17.25 -1.76 3.03
N VAL A 375 17.71 -1.14 4.11
CA VAL A 375 18.01 -1.82 5.38
C VAL A 375 17.23 -1.23 6.56
N PRO A 376 16.75 -2.06 7.50
CA PRO A 376 16.00 -1.56 8.65
C PRO A 376 16.87 -0.67 9.53
N VAL A 377 16.24 0.30 10.19
CA VAL A 377 16.87 1.15 11.20
C VAL A 377 16.37 0.74 12.58
N PHE A 378 17.31 0.52 13.49
CA PHE A 378 17.04 0.19 14.88
C PHE A 378 17.46 1.36 15.77
N GLU A 379 16.56 1.77 16.66
CA GLU A 379 16.76 2.89 17.58
C GLU A 379 17.12 2.39 18.98
N VAL A 380 18.17 2.95 19.58
CA VAL A 380 18.68 2.56 20.89
C VAL A 380 18.66 3.75 21.85
N HIS A 381 18.16 3.50 23.07
CA HIS A 381 18.04 4.48 24.17
C HIS A 381 18.78 4.05 25.45
N PHE A 382 19.75 3.13 25.34
CA PHE A 382 20.49 2.59 26.49
C PHE A 382 22.00 2.60 26.22
N PRO A 383 22.85 2.64 27.27
CA PRO A 383 24.29 2.55 27.12
C PRO A 383 24.72 1.20 26.54
N ILE A 384 25.73 1.24 25.68
CA ILE A 384 26.39 0.09 25.06
C ILE A 384 27.84 0.09 25.56
N PRO A 385 28.18 -0.67 26.62
CA PRO A 385 29.49 -0.59 27.26
C PRO A 385 30.65 -1.04 26.37
N GLN A 386 30.40 -2.01 25.49
CA GLN A 386 31.38 -2.59 24.57
C GLN A 386 30.71 -2.92 23.24
N ALA A 387 31.50 -2.90 22.16
CA ALA A 387 31.07 -3.30 20.84
C ALA A 387 30.47 -4.71 20.88
N LYS A 388 29.30 -4.91 20.28
CA LYS A 388 28.64 -6.21 20.26
C LYS A 388 27.84 -6.41 18.99
N THR A 389 28.02 -7.58 18.37
CA THR A 389 27.14 -8.02 17.28
C THR A 389 25.94 -8.74 17.89
N VAL A 390 24.73 -8.32 17.52
CA VAL A 390 23.48 -8.90 18.00
C VAL A 390 22.60 -9.33 16.84
N THR A 391 21.73 -10.30 17.11
CA THR A 391 20.73 -10.79 16.17
C THR A 391 19.41 -10.07 16.40
N VAL A 392 18.86 -9.47 15.35
CA VAL A 392 17.61 -8.70 15.38
C VAL A 392 16.66 -9.20 14.30
N GLU A 393 15.38 -8.89 14.48
CA GLU A 393 14.34 -9.22 13.54
C GLU A 393 13.62 -7.96 13.07
N TYR A 394 13.20 -7.95 11.81
CA TYR A 394 12.44 -6.86 11.22
C TYR A 394 11.32 -7.40 10.32
N THR A 395 10.35 -6.54 10.02
CA THR A 395 9.24 -6.88 9.13
C THR A 395 9.55 -6.49 7.69
N GLN A 396 9.41 -7.46 6.78
CA GLN A 396 9.43 -7.25 5.33
C GLN A 396 8.01 -7.40 4.79
N LEU A 397 7.59 -6.45 3.94
CA LEU A 397 6.34 -6.50 3.17
C LEU A 397 6.69 -6.75 1.71
N GLN A 398 6.20 -7.85 1.15
CA GLN A 398 6.25 -8.10 -0.29
C GLN A 398 4.84 -8.13 -0.86
N TYR A 399 4.70 -7.67 -2.10
CA TYR A 399 3.46 -7.84 -2.84
C TYR A 399 3.71 -8.03 -4.33
N THR A 400 2.77 -8.71 -4.97
CA THR A 400 2.58 -8.72 -6.43
C THR A 400 1.14 -8.30 -6.70
N GLN A 401 0.96 -7.34 -7.60
CA GLN A 401 -0.34 -6.83 -8.01
C GLN A 401 -0.44 -6.95 -9.52
N ASN A 402 -1.54 -7.53 -9.99
CA ASN A 402 -1.87 -7.63 -11.40
C ASN A 402 -3.18 -6.87 -11.65
N VAL A 403 -3.10 -5.83 -12.48
CA VAL A 403 -4.27 -5.09 -12.96
C VAL A 403 -4.50 -5.45 -14.42
N THR A 404 -5.72 -5.83 -14.78
CA THR A 404 -6.12 -6.05 -16.17
C THR A 404 -6.74 -4.77 -16.71
N LEU A 405 -6.12 -4.21 -17.76
CA LEU A 405 -6.66 -3.09 -18.53
C LEU A 405 -7.14 -3.58 -19.89
N ASP A 406 -8.33 -3.19 -20.31
CA ASP A 406 -8.88 -3.58 -21.61
C ASP A 406 -8.79 -2.39 -22.58
N PHE A 407 -8.07 -2.57 -23.69
CA PHE A 407 -8.05 -1.65 -24.84
C PHE A 407 -7.66 -2.38 -26.13
N ALA A 408 -8.06 -1.84 -27.28
CA ALA A 408 -7.70 -2.41 -28.59
C ALA A 408 -8.07 -3.91 -28.76
N ASN A 409 -9.21 -4.32 -28.20
CA ASN A 409 -9.71 -5.72 -28.13
C ASN A 409 -8.87 -6.70 -27.29
N LEU A 410 -7.82 -6.23 -26.61
CA LEU A 410 -6.99 -7.06 -25.74
C LEU A 410 -7.17 -6.65 -24.27
N SER A 411 -7.08 -7.64 -23.41
CA SER A 411 -6.85 -7.50 -21.98
C SER A 411 -5.34 -7.56 -21.74
N TRP A 412 -4.82 -6.50 -21.13
CA TRP A 412 -3.41 -6.28 -20.87
C TRP A 412 -3.15 -6.46 -19.37
N PRO A 413 -2.34 -7.45 -18.97
CA PRO A 413 -1.88 -7.56 -17.59
C PRO A 413 -0.80 -6.51 -17.27
N HIS A 414 -1.03 -5.77 -16.19
CA HIS A 414 -0.09 -4.80 -15.63
C HIS A 414 0.38 -5.34 -14.31
N VAL A 415 1.64 -5.77 -14.25
CA VAL A 415 2.19 -6.38 -13.05
C VAL A 415 3.14 -5.42 -12.37
N THR A 416 2.84 -5.13 -11.10
CA THR A 416 3.68 -4.38 -10.18
C THR A 416 4.08 -5.30 -9.04
N VAL A 417 5.37 -5.32 -8.75
CA VAL A 417 5.93 -6.06 -7.62
C VAL A 417 6.77 -5.14 -6.74
N GLY A 418 6.77 -5.36 -5.43
CA GLY A 418 7.54 -4.57 -4.49
C GLY A 418 8.06 -5.41 -3.33
N THR A 419 9.31 -5.17 -2.92
CA THR A 419 9.87 -5.64 -1.66
C THR A 419 10.23 -4.45 -0.79
N LEU A 420 9.49 -4.29 0.30
CA LEU A 420 9.60 -3.18 1.24
C LEU A 420 9.98 -3.69 2.62
N ILE A 421 10.66 -2.83 3.36
CA ILE A 421 11.03 -3.07 4.75
C ILE A 421 10.42 -1.98 5.62
N GLN A 422 10.10 -2.31 6.86
CA GLN A 422 9.67 -1.30 7.81
C GLN A 422 10.82 -0.33 8.10
N THR A 423 10.60 0.97 7.88
CA THR A 423 11.58 2.03 8.15
C THR A 423 11.25 2.91 9.33
N SER A 424 10.03 2.83 9.87
CA SER A 424 9.77 3.35 11.23
C SER A 424 10.74 2.67 12.21
N PRO A 425 11.62 3.42 12.90
CA PRO A 425 12.69 2.82 13.69
C PRO A 425 12.14 1.83 14.72
N THR A 426 12.71 0.63 14.74
CA THR A 426 12.36 -0.35 15.77
C THR A 426 13.19 -0.06 17.01
N VAL A 427 12.54 0.32 18.11
CA VAL A 427 13.21 0.57 19.38
C VAL A 427 13.69 -0.75 19.97
N LEU A 428 15.00 -0.87 20.16
CA LEU A 428 15.59 -2.04 20.81
C LEU A 428 15.46 -1.95 22.32
N HIS A 429 15.27 -3.11 22.96
CA HIS A 429 15.31 -3.24 24.40
C HIS A 429 16.71 -3.61 24.88
N ALA A 430 17.14 -3.09 26.03
CA ALA A 430 18.50 -3.29 26.58
C ALA A 430 18.88 -4.77 26.78
N SER A 431 17.87 -5.64 26.95
CA SER A 431 18.07 -7.11 27.03
C SER A 431 18.74 -7.71 25.79
N ILE A 432 18.76 -7.00 24.65
CA ILE A 432 19.50 -7.44 23.46
C ILE A 432 20.99 -7.66 23.74
N LEU A 433 21.56 -6.90 24.70
CA LEU A 433 22.95 -7.05 25.14
C LEU A 433 23.21 -8.37 25.87
N ASN A 434 22.16 -9.10 26.29
CA ASN A 434 22.29 -10.40 26.95
C ASN A 434 22.30 -11.59 25.97
N GLN A 435 22.11 -11.36 24.66
CA GLN A 435 22.20 -12.43 23.67
C GLN A 435 23.57 -13.10 23.74
N LYS A 436 23.58 -14.43 23.79
CA LYS A 436 24.80 -15.24 23.61
C LYS A 436 25.16 -15.22 22.12
N GLU A 437 26.45 -15.18 21.83
CA GLU A 437 26.98 -15.16 20.45
C GLU A 437 26.56 -16.38 19.63
#